data_AF-A0A829FAQ7-F1
#
_entry.id   AF-A0A829FAQ7-F1
#
_cell.length_a   1.000
_cell.length_b   1.000
_cell.length_c   1.000
_cell.angle_alpha   90.00
_cell.angle_beta   90.00
_cell.angle_gamma   90.00
#
_symmetry.space_group_name_H-M   'P 1'
#
loop_
_entity.id
_entity.type
_entity.pdbx_description
1 polymer ?
#
loop_
_entity_poly.entity_id
_entity_poly.type
_entity_poly.pdbx_seq_one_letter_code
_entity_poly.pdbx_strand_id
1 'polypeptide(L)'
;MDKKAAWRKLMLLIQDENWQEDEAVVAEVQRLEKIANGRIRKKPDKRKLRKGKIIVVLYEGNILMQGTARELSAETEYTSGTIRTYAWRNHVDKKGHEYKYLEGSK
;
A
#
# COMPACT_ATOMS: atom_id res chain seq x y z
N MET A 1 8.83 11.29 3.83
CA MET A 1 9.14 11.59 5.22
C MET A 1 8.22 10.79 6.13
N ASP A 2 8.77 10.16 7.17
CA ASP A 2 7.99 9.53 8.23
C ASP A 2 7.65 10.58 9.33
N LYS A 3 6.78 10.22 10.29
CA LYS A 3 6.37 11.13 11.36
C LYS A 3 7.53 11.57 12.26
N LYS A 4 8.49 10.69 12.54
CA LYS A 4 9.60 10.96 13.46
C LYS A 4 10.62 11.92 12.84
N ALA A 5 10.90 11.74 11.56
CA ALA A 5 11.69 12.66 10.76
C ALA A 5 11.01 14.04 10.63
N ALA A 6 9.67 14.07 10.51
CA ALA A 6 8.91 15.32 10.53
C ALA A 6 9.10 16.11 11.82
N TRP A 7 8.95 15.45 12.97
CA TRP A 7 9.15 16.06 14.28
C TRP A 7 10.57 16.59 14.48
N ARG A 8 11.58 15.80 14.09
CA ARG A 8 12.99 16.22 14.19
C ARG A 8 13.26 17.48 13.37
N LYS A 9 12.77 17.53 12.13
CA LYS A 9 12.98 18.68 11.25
C LYS A 9 12.19 19.91 11.72
N LEU A 10 10.97 19.71 12.22
CA LEU A 10 10.15 20.76 12.81
C LEU A 10 10.85 21.42 14.01
N MET A 11 11.37 20.59 14.93
CA MET A 11 12.10 21.08 16.12
C MET A 11 13.35 21.90 15.78
N LEU A 12 14.06 21.55 14.70
CA LEU A 12 15.23 22.32 14.24
C LEU A 12 14.84 23.67 13.66
N LEU A 13 13.71 23.77 12.95
CA LEU A 13 13.27 25.02 12.34
C LEU A 13 12.73 26.01 13.36
N ILE A 14 12.03 25.54 14.40
CA ILE A 14 11.47 26.41 15.45
C ILE A 14 12.49 26.82 16.52
N GLN A 15 13.72 26.29 16.48
CA GLN A 15 14.81 26.71 17.37
C GLN A 15 15.39 28.07 16.99
N ASP A 16 15.27 28.47 15.73
CA ASP A 16 15.63 29.80 15.26
C ASP A 16 14.50 30.77 15.63
N GLU A 17 14.73 31.77 16.47
CA GLU A 17 13.67 32.69 16.93
C GLU A 17 12.97 33.45 15.78
N ASN A 18 13.64 33.64 14.64
CA ASN A 18 13.15 34.44 13.52
C ASN A 18 12.58 33.59 12.38
N TRP A 19 12.32 32.30 12.61
CA TRP A 19 11.78 31.41 11.58
C TRP A 19 10.45 31.88 10.97
N GLN A 20 9.74 32.77 11.67
CA GLN A 20 8.46 33.35 11.26
C GLN A 20 8.61 34.48 10.23
N GLU A 21 9.81 35.04 10.08
CA GLU A 21 10.09 36.14 9.15
C GLU A 21 10.24 35.67 7.70
N ASP A 22 10.62 34.41 7.49
CA ASP A 22 10.74 33.80 6.17
C ASP A 22 9.48 32.98 5.82
N GLU A 23 8.72 33.47 4.85
CA GLU A 23 7.48 32.84 4.37
C GLU A 23 7.71 31.39 3.90
N ALA A 24 8.86 31.09 3.30
CA ALA A 24 9.20 29.73 2.85
C ALA A 24 9.46 28.80 4.05
N VAL A 25 10.07 29.31 5.11
CA VAL A 25 10.28 28.58 6.37
C VAL A 25 8.94 28.33 7.06
N VAL A 26 8.06 29.33 7.12
CA VAL A 26 6.71 29.20 7.68
C VAL A 26 5.90 28.13 6.93
N ALA A 27 5.93 28.14 5.60
CA ALA A 27 5.24 27.15 4.77
C ALA A 27 5.75 25.72 5.03
N GLU A 28 7.07 25.54 5.16
CA GLU A 28 7.65 24.24 5.49
C GLU A 28 7.30 23.80 6.92
N VAL A 29 7.30 24.70 7.91
CA VAL A 29 6.85 24.40 9.29
C VAL A 29 5.40 23.90 9.30
N GLN A 30 4.48 24.61 8.64
CA GLN A 30 3.08 24.18 8.53
C GLN A 30 2.92 22.83 7.83
N ARG A 31 3.71 22.57 6.79
CA ARG A 31 3.72 21.29 6.08
C ARG A 31 4.22 20.16 6.98
N LEU A 32 5.33 20.38 7.70
CA LEU A 32 5.92 19.43 8.63
C LEU A 32 4.97 19.12 9.79
N GLU A 33 4.29 20.12 10.34
CA GLU A 33 3.27 19.98 11.38
C GLU A 33 2.11 19.07 10.91
N LYS A 34 1.60 19.29 9.70
CA LYS A 34 0.56 18.42 9.10
C LYS A 34 1.05 16.97 8.92
N ILE A 35 2.32 16.75 8.61
CA ILE A 35 2.90 15.39 8.49
C ILE A 35 3.11 14.75 9.86
N ALA A 36 3.67 15.49 10.81
CA ALA A 36 3.97 15.06 12.17
C ALA A 36 2.69 14.65 12.94
N ASN A 37 1.65 15.49 12.85
CA ASN A 37 0.32 15.23 13.40
C ASN A 37 -0.45 14.15 12.61
N GLY A 38 0.08 13.67 11.48
CA GLY A 38 -0.55 12.63 10.67
C GLY A 38 -1.79 13.10 9.91
N ARG A 39 -1.99 14.41 9.77
CA ARG A 39 -3.00 15.01 8.88
C ARG A 39 -2.65 14.71 7.41
N ILE A 40 -1.36 14.59 7.09
CA ILE A 40 -0.89 13.97 5.84
C ILE A 40 -0.58 12.49 6.11
N ARG A 41 -1.64 11.66 6.10
CA ARG A 41 -1.47 10.21 6.05
C ARG A 41 -0.98 9.83 4.66
N LYS A 42 0.25 9.30 4.54
CA LYS A 42 0.54 8.37 3.43
C LYS A 42 -0.48 7.25 3.57
N LYS A 43 -1.47 7.18 2.66
CA LYS A 43 -2.36 6.01 2.61
C LYS A 43 -1.45 4.77 2.60
N PRO A 44 -1.67 3.79 3.49
CA PRO A 44 -0.86 2.59 3.47
C PRO A 44 -0.89 2.04 2.06
N ASP A 45 0.28 1.73 1.50
CA ASP A 45 0.38 1.23 0.14
C ASP A 45 -0.37 -0.11 0.10
N LYS A 46 -1.61 -0.05 -0.40
CA LYS A 46 -2.50 -1.21 -0.46
C LYS A 46 -1.85 -2.36 -1.25
N ARG A 47 -0.87 -2.08 -2.12
CA ARG A 47 -0.10 -3.13 -2.82
C ARG A 47 0.86 -3.85 -1.89
N LYS A 48 1.48 -3.15 -0.93
CA LYS A 48 2.38 -3.77 0.08
C LYS A 48 1.61 -4.64 1.06
N LEU A 49 0.42 -4.22 1.49
CA LEU A 49 -0.46 -5.01 2.36
C LEU A 49 -0.98 -6.31 1.73
N ARG A 50 -0.79 -6.50 0.41
CA ARG A 50 -1.23 -7.68 -0.35
C ARG A 50 -0.09 -8.60 -0.75
N LYS A 51 1.16 -8.22 -0.45
CA LYS A 51 2.30 -9.14 -0.63
C LYS A 51 2.20 -10.20 0.47
N GLY A 52 2.28 -11.48 0.09
CA GLY A 52 2.20 -12.62 1.02
C GLY A 52 0.79 -13.19 1.24
N LYS A 53 -0.27 -12.46 0.87
CA LYS A 53 -1.63 -12.99 0.98
C LYS A 53 -1.86 -14.17 0.04
N ILE A 54 -2.56 -15.18 0.55
CA ILE A 54 -2.97 -16.34 -0.21
C ILE A 54 -4.16 -15.97 -1.09
N ILE A 55 -4.08 -16.41 -2.34
CA ILE A 55 -5.12 -16.29 -3.35
C ILE A 55 -5.53 -17.70 -3.73
N VAL A 56 -6.84 -17.91 -3.85
CA VAL A 56 -7.44 -19.13 -4.37
C VAL A 56 -7.88 -18.85 -5.80
N VAL A 57 -7.60 -19.79 -6.69
CA VAL A 57 -8.09 -19.80 -8.08
C VAL A 57 -9.21 -20.82 -8.16
N LEU A 58 -10.38 -20.37 -8.58
CA LEU A 58 -11.59 -21.18 -8.71
C LEU A 58 -11.94 -21.38 -10.18
N TYR A 59 -12.50 -22.54 -10.53
CA TYR A 59 -13.15 -22.80 -11.80
C TYR A 59 -14.47 -23.49 -11.55
N GLU A 60 -15.58 -22.91 -12.03
CA GLU A 60 -16.94 -23.42 -11.79
C GLU A 60 -17.23 -23.69 -10.30
N GLY A 61 -16.68 -22.86 -9.42
CA GLY A 61 -16.85 -22.99 -7.96
C GLY A 61 -15.88 -23.97 -7.27
N ASN A 62 -15.08 -24.72 -8.03
CA ASN A 62 -14.09 -25.66 -7.48
C ASN A 62 -12.71 -25.01 -7.36
N ILE A 63 -11.96 -25.36 -6.31
CA ILE A 63 -10.58 -24.89 -6.14
C ILE A 63 -9.66 -25.62 -7.10
N LEU A 64 -9.03 -24.87 -8.01
CA LEU A 64 -7.98 -25.38 -8.89
C LEU A 64 -6.61 -25.34 -8.22
N MET A 65 -6.28 -24.20 -7.61
CA MET A 65 -4.98 -23.95 -7.00
C MET A 65 -5.08 -22.87 -5.94
N GLN A 66 -4.13 -22.89 -5.00
CA GLN A 66 -3.99 -21.87 -3.97
C GLN A 66 -2.52 -21.55 -3.75
N GLY A 67 -2.24 -20.29 -3.45
CA GLY A 67 -0.88 -19.85 -3.15
C GLY A 67 -0.77 -18.34 -3.11
N THR A 68 0.42 -17.85 -2.83
CA THR A 68 0.72 -16.44 -3.01
C THR A 68 0.64 -16.07 -4.49
N ALA A 69 0.40 -14.80 -4.79
CA ALA A 69 0.43 -14.31 -6.16
C ALA A 69 1.77 -14.57 -6.90
N ARG A 70 2.87 -14.83 -6.18
CA ARG A 70 4.17 -15.15 -6.77
C ARG A 70 4.22 -16.62 -7.21
N GLU A 71 3.76 -17.53 -6.37
CA GLU A 71 3.65 -18.96 -6.68
C GLU A 71 2.66 -19.17 -7.83
N LEU A 72 1.48 -18.55 -7.75
CA LEU A 72 0.49 -18.63 -8.82
C LEU A 72 0.99 -18.04 -10.15
N SER A 73 1.89 -17.06 -10.13
CA SER A 73 2.47 -16.53 -11.38
C SER A 73 3.53 -17.43 -12.01
N ALA A 74 4.02 -18.44 -11.27
CA ALA A 74 4.88 -19.46 -11.85
C ALA A 74 4.04 -20.53 -12.59
N GLU A 75 2.84 -20.81 -12.09
CA GLU A 75 1.93 -21.83 -12.63
C GLU A 75 0.93 -21.30 -13.66
N THR A 76 0.68 -19.98 -13.66
CA THR A 76 -0.27 -19.34 -14.58
C THR A 76 0.44 -18.46 -15.59
N GLU A 77 -0.23 -18.16 -16.70
CA GLU A 77 0.23 -17.20 -17.73
C GLU A 77 0.18 -15.74 -17.26
N TYR A 78 -0.17 -15.48 -16.00
CA TYR A 78 -0.39 -14.13 -15.47
C TYR A 78 0.71 -13.70 -14.50
N THR A 79 1.11 -12.43 -14.62
CA THR A 79 2.04 -11.83 -13.66
C THR A 79 1.42 -11.78 -12.26
N SER A 80 2.26 -11.81 -11.22
CA SER A 80 1.78 -11.64 -9.84
C SER A 80 1.01 -10.32 -9.61
N GLY A 81 1.27 -9.29 -10.41
CA GLY A 81 0.50 -8.02 -10.37
C GLY A 81 -0.92 -8.19 -10.91
N THR A 82 -1.06 -8.91 -12.02
CA THR A 82 -2.34 -9.24 -12.65
C THR A 82 -3.19 -10.09 -11.71
N ILE A 83 -2.63 -11.16 -11.15
CA ILE A 83 -3.33 -12.06 -10.22
C ILE A 83 -3.88 -11.31 -9.00
N ARG A 84 -3.07 -10.43 -8.38
CA ARG A 84 -3.55 -9.57 -7.28
C ARG A 84 -4.66 -8.62 -7.71
N THR A 85 -4.63 -8.16 -8.97
CA THR A 85 -5.64 -7.26 -9.50
C THR A 85 -6.95 -8.01 -9.71
N TYR A 86 -6.91 -9.24 -10.23
CA TYR A 86 -8.07 -10.10 -10.37
C TYR A 86 -8.69 -10.42 -9.01
N ALA A 87 -7.86 -10.84 -8.05
CA ALA A 87 -8.30 -11.12 -6.67
C ALA A 87 -8.90 -9.90 -5.96
N TRP A 88 -8.44 -8.70 -6.28
CA TRP A 88 -8.97 -7.47 -5.69
C TRP A 88 -10.27 -6.99 -6.34
N ARG A 89 -10.42 -7.22 -7.66
CA ARG A 89 -11.58 -6.76 -8.43
C ARG A 89 -12.67 -7.83 -8.55
N ASN A 90 -12.48 -9.01 -7.96
CA ASN A 90 -13.32 -10.20 -8.19
C ASN A 90 -13.49 -10.46 -9.70
N HIS A 91 -12.40 -10.37 -10.44
CA HIS A 91 -12.41 -10.56 -11.89
C HIS A 91 -12.32 -12.04 -12.24
N VAL A 92 -13.02 -12.41 -13.30
CA VAL A 92 -12.96 -13.73 -13.93
C VAL A 92 -12.14 -13.60 -15.20
N ASP A 93 -11.12 -14.44 -15.37
CA ASP A 93 -10.30 -14.41 -16.57
C ASP A 93 -11.04 -14.97 -17.81
N LYS A 94 -10.38 -14.94 -18.97
CA LYS A 94 -10.96 -15.46 -20.21
C LYS A 94 -11.21 -16.97 -20.22
N LYS A 95 -10.56 -17.71 -19.31
CA LYS A 95 -10.65 -19.16 -19.14
C LYS A 95 -11.71 -19.53 -18.08
N GLY A 96 -12.41 -18.56 -17.50
CA GLY A 96 -13.43 -18.79 -16.47
C GLY A 96 -12.86 -18.92 -15.06
N HIS A 97 -11.57 -18.60 -14.85
CA HIS A 97 -10.97 -18.67 -13.52
C HIS A 97 -11.30 -17.43 -12.68
N GLU A 98 -11.82 -17.65 -11.48
CA GLU A 98 -12.00 -16.59 -10.48
C GLU A 98 -10.82 -16.57 -9.52
N TYR A 99 -10.33 -15.38 -9.19
CA TYR A 99 -9.28 -15.20 -8.22
C TYR A 99 -9.88 -14.54 -6.97
N LYS A 100 -9.63 -15.10 -5.78
CA LYS A 100 -10.12 -14.53 -4.52
C LYS A 100 -9.05 -14.57 -3.44
N TYR A 101 -8.94 -13.53 -2.63
CA TYR A 101 -8.10 -13.55 -1.45
C TYR A 101 -8.72 -14.47 -0.39
N LEU A 102 -7.93 -15.35 0.21
CA LEU A 102 -8.37 -16.14 1.35
C LEU A 102 -8.46 -15.22 2.58
N GLU A 103 -9.65 -15.06 3.16
CA GLU A 103 -9.78 -14.31 4.40
C GLU A 103 -9.01 -15.01 5.52
N GLY A 104 -8.17 -14.27 6.26
CA GLY A 104 -7.35 -14.81 7.34
C GLY A 104 -5.92 -15.20 6.98
N SER A 105 -5.50 -15.16 5.70
CA SER A 105 -4.09 -15.39 5.36
C SER A 105 -3.22 -14.22 5.87
N LYS A 106 -2.37 -14.47 6.87
CA LYS A 106 -1.39 -13.53 7.42
C LYS A 106 -0.04 -13.64 6.73
#